data_AF-A0AA36AN00-F1
#
_entry.id   AF-A0AA36AN00-F1
#
_cell.length_a   1.000
_cell.length_b   1.000
_cell.length_c   1.000
_cell.angle_alpha   90.00
_cell.angle_beta   90.00
_cell.angle_gamma   90.00
#
_symmetry.space_group_name_H-M   'P 1'
#
loop_
_entity.id
_entity.type
_entity.pdbx_description
1 polymer ?
#
loop_
_entity_poly.entity_id
_entity_poly.type
_entity_poly.pdbx_seq_one_letter_code
_entity_poly.pdbx_strand_id
1 'polypeptide(L)'
;MPKLTSVLRGLGQKHQTYGLVVRLAKRWLSAHFLSDDIPAIAIELLVASLFLEPYPFEVPRGSICGFLRFLYLVSTFDWATSPFFVNLNNEYSGAEISQIKADFSVRTSFPPMTICIPLDKEVVSFWTREKPNQMMLNRLILIAKQSLRTLQETLIQPGSDLKKIFRSSVEPFDVVIHLKHDQEASPGQAIDSIGRRNYPAFLSNPSNLPIIDYQPKQLFMKDLRETFGHLALFYSDEYSSSVIGVLWRPNIFKPQGFKVSLVNGQCLLEESSKENQLVPNIEAIIEDMKILGNGIVEHIKVKTTSLLT
;
A
#
# COMPACT_ATOMS: atom_id res chain seq x y z
N MET A 1 12.40 15.25 -9.01
CA MET A 1 13.11 15.14 -10.31
C MET A 1 12.19 15.53 -11.46
N PRO A 2 12.32 16.74 -12.03
CA PRO A 2 11.40 17.25 -13.05
C PRO A 2 11.43 16.46 -14.38
N LYS A 3 12.57 15.82 -14.73
CA LYS A 3 12.71 15.07 -15.99
C LYS A 3 11.75 13.87 -16.07
N LEU A 4 11.69 13.04 -15.03
CA LEU A 4 10.81 11.86 -15.02
C LEU A 4 9.33 12.25 -15.12
N THR A 5 8.89 13.24 -14.32
CA THR A 5 7.53 13.75 -14.36
C THR A 5 7.16 14.32 -15.73
N SER A 6 8.10 15.02 -16.40
CA SER A 6 7.89 15.53 -17.75
C SER A 6 7.71 14.40 -18.77
N VAL A 7 8.51 13.33 -18.69
CA VAL A 7 8.41 12.19 -19.61
C VAL A 7 7.10 11.44 -19.42
N LEU A 8 6.72 11.12 -18.18
CA LEU A 8 5.45 10.45 -17.88
C LEU A 8 4.24 11.31 -18.26
N ARG A 9 4.33 12.62 -18.09
CA ARG A 9 3.30 13.55 -18.56
C ARG A 9 3.18 13.53 -20.08
N GLY A 10 4.30 13.54 -20.80
CA GLY A 10 4.33 13.40 -22.26
C GLY A 10 3.70 12.08 -22.72
N LEU A 11 3.94 10.98 -21.99
CA LEU A 11 3.30 9.69 -22.25
C LEU A 11 1.78 9.77 -22.07
N GLY A 12 1.30 10.42 -21.01
CA GLY A 12 -0.13 10.63 -20.77
C GLY A 12 -0.81 11.50 -21.83
N GLN A 13 -0.09 12.44 -22.44
CA GLN A 13 -0.62 13.22 -23.57
C GLN A 13 -0.72 12.39 -24.86
N LYS A 14 0.24 11.49 -25.10
CA LYS A 14 0.20 10.55 -26.23
C LYS A 14 -0.88 9.48 -26.07
N HIS A 15 -1.08 9.01 -24.84
CA HIS A 15 -2.03 7.94 -24.52
C HIS A 15 -2.98 8.40 -23.39
N GLN A 16 -4.16 8.88 -23.77
CA GLN A 16 -5.17 9.38 -22.81
C GLN A 16 -5.58 8.33 -21.76
N THR A 17 -5.50 7.05 -22.10
CA THR A 17 -5.84 5.93 -21.20
C THR A 17 -4.78 5.67 -20.13
N TYR A 18 -3.53 6.10 -20.33
CA TYR A 18 -2.43 5.90 -19.38
C TYR A 18 -2.80 6.41 -17.99
N GLY A 19 -3.25 7.66 -17.89
CA GLY A 19 -3.62 8.27 -16.60
C GLY A 19 -4.76 7.52 -15.91
N LEU A 20 -5.72 6.98 -16.66
CA LEU A 20 -6.83 6.20 -16.10
C LEU A 20 -6.35 4.86 -15.54
N VAL A 21 -5.46 4.17 -16.25
CA VAL A 21 -4.88 2.89 -15.79
C VAL A 21 -4.02 3.09 -14.56
N VAL A 22 -3.18 4.14 -14.53
CA VAL A 22 -2.38 4.50 -13.34
C VAL A 22 -3.28 4.74 -12.13
N ARG A 23 -4.37 5.50 -12.29
CA ARG A 23 -5.31 5.79 -11.21
C ARG A 23 -5.98 4.51 -10.68
N LEU A 24 -6.39 3.61 -11.57
CA LEU A 24 -6.94 2.31 -11.17
C LEU A 24 -5.90 1.47 -10.42
N ALA A 25 -4.67 1.40 -10.91
CA ALA A 25 -3.58 0.65 -10.30
C ALA A 25 -3.23 1.16 -8.90
N LYS A 26 -3.10 2.49 -8.73
CA LYS A 26 -2.86 3.10 -7.42
C LYS A 26 -4.04 2.91 -6.47
N ARG A 27 -5.28 3.06 -6.96
CA ARG A 27 -6.47 2.84 -6.14
C ARG A 27 -6.56 1.40 -5.65
N TRP A 28 -6.28 0.44 -6.53
CA TRP A 28 -6.23 -0.99 -6.20
C TRP A 28 -5.15 -1.30 -5.17
N LEU A 29 -3.93 -0.78 -5.37
CA LEU A 29 -2.82 -0.94 -4.44
C LEU A 29 -3.17 -0.43 -3.04
N SER A 30 -3.74 0.77 -2.97
CA SER A 30 -4.16 1.40 -1.73
C SER A 30 -5.26 0.60 -1.03
N ALA A 31 -6.24 0.09 -1.79
CA ALA A 31 -7.33 -0.69 -1.23
C ALA A 31 -6.88 -2.03 -0.63
N HIS A 32 -5.72 -2.54 -1.06
CA HIS A 32 -5.06 -3.72 -0.50
C HIS A 32 -4.02 -3.42 0.57
N PHE A 33 -3.97 -2.17 1.07
CA PHE A 33 -3.05 -1.73 2.13
C PHE A 33 -1.57 -1.81 1.74
N LEU A 34 -1.24 -1.59 0.46
CA LEU A 34 0.11 -1.70 -0.08
C LEU A 34 0.74 -0.35 -0.48
N SER A 35 0.02 0.77 -0.34
CA SER A 35 0.47 2.10 -0.76
C SER A 35 1.73 2.59 -0.03
N ASP A 36 1.89 2.22 1.24
CA ASP A 36 3.06 2.60 2.04
C ASP A 36 4.31 1.76 1.71
N ASP A 37 4.13 0.58 1.11
CA ASP A 37 5.20 -0.37 0.84
C ASP A 37 5.61 -0.42 -0.63
N ILE A 38 4.79 0.10 -1.53
CA ILE A 38 5.09 0.16 -2.95
C ILE A 38 4.99 1.60 -3.40
N PRO A 39 6.12 2.21 -3.83
CA PRO A 39 6.14 3.62 -4.17
C PRO A 39 5.28 3.89 -5.41
N ALA A 40 4.51 4.98 -5.35
CA ALA A 40 3.56 5.33 -6.41
C ALA A 40 4.19 5.46 -7.79
N ILE A 41 5.45 5.90 -7.86
CA ILE A 41 6.21 6.02 -9.10
C ILE A 41 6.57 4.67 -9.72
N ALA A 42 6.78 3.62 -8.92
CA ALA A 42 7.01 2.27 -9.42
C ALA A 42 5.78 1.79 -10.19
N ILE A 43 4.58 2.05 -9.67
CA ILE A 43 3.32 1.74 -10.35
C ILE A 43 3.18 2.55 -11.66
N GLU A 44 3.52 3.84 -11.65
CA GLU A 44 3.49 4.67 -12.87
C GLU A 44 4.43 4.13 -13.95
N LEU A 45 5.61 3.64 -13.57
CA LEU A 45 6.59 3.03 -14.46
C LEU A 45 6.12 1.67 -15.01
N LEU A 46 5.55 0.81 -14.17
CA LEU A 46 4.97 -0.47 -14.60
C LEU A 46 3.78 -0.28 -15.53
N VAL A 47 2.96 0.74 -15.30
CA VAL A 47 1.88 1.05 -16.25
C VAL A 47 2.46 1.65 -17.53
N ALA A 48 3.52 2.46 -17.45
CA ALA A 48 4.15 3.08 -18.61
C ALA A 48 4.72 2.03 -19.59
N SER A 49 5.30 0.94 -19.08
CA SER A 49 5.81 -0.14 -19.93
C SER A 49 4.72 -0.76 -20.80
N LEU A 50 3.47 -0.83 -20.34
CA LEU A 50 2.33 -1.35 -21.13
C LEU A 50 2.04 -0.53 -22.40
N PHE A 51 2.45 0.74 -22.41
CA PHE A 51 2.27 1.65 -23.55
C PHE A 51 3.53 1.76 -24.41
N LEU A 52 4.72 1.67 -23.80
CA LEU A 52 6.00 1.77 -24.49
C LEU A 52 6.38 0.46 -25.19
N GLU A 53 6.20 -0.67 -24.49
CA GLU A 53 6.55 -2.02 -24.93
C GLU A 53 5.33 -2.92 -24.77
N PRO A 54 4.30 -2.79 -25.64
CA PRO A 54 3.02 -3.46 -25.44
C PRO A 54 3.06 -4.99 -25.62
N TYR A 55 4.13 -5.53 -26.22
CA TYR A 55 4.27 -6.95 -26.51
C TYR A 55 4.12 -7.81 -25.24
N PRO A 56 3.40 -8.95 -25.28
CA PRO A 56 2.79 -9.64 -26.44
C PRO A 56 1.41 -9.10 -26.87
N PHE A 57 0.93 -8.02 -26.26
CA PHE A 57 -0.36 -7.42 -26.56
C PHE A 57 -0.21 -6.15 -27.44
N GLU A 58 -1.32 -5.46 -27.67
CA GLU A 58 -1.34 -4.12 -28.28
C GLU A 58 -1.31 -3.01 -27.23
N VAL A 59 -1.24 -1.73 -27.62
CA VAL A 59 -1.35 -0.62 -26.67
C VAL A 59 -2.76 -0.57 -26.04
N PRO A 60 -2.92 -0.45 -24.70
CA PRO A 60 -4.22 -0.42 -24.05
C PRO A 60 -5.10 0.78 -24.46
N ARG A 61 -6.21 0.51 -25.15
CA ARG A 61 -7.22 1.53 -25.54
C ARG A 61 -8.36 1.71 -24.54
N GLY A 62 -8.44 0.84 -23.53
CA GLY A 62 -9.44 0.92 -22.45
C GLY A 62 -8.78 0.81 -21.08
N SER A 63 -9.34 1.50 -20.09
CA SER A 63 -8.82 1.51 -18.71
C SER A 63 -8.86 0.14 -18.05
N ILE A 64 -9.95 -0.61 -18.23
CA ILE A 64 -10.11 -1.97 -17.69
C ILE A 64 -9.11 -2.93 -18.34
N CYS A 65 -8.94 -2.86 -19.67
CA CYS A 65 -7.97 -3.69 -20.38
C CYS A 65 -6.53 -3.38 -19.94
N GLY A 66 -6.18 -2.10 -19.81
CA GLY A 66 -4.87 -1.70 -19.30
C GLY A 66 -4.64 -2.15 -17.86
N PHE A 67 -5.66 -2.08 -17.01
CA PHE A 67 -5.58 -2.56 -15.64
C PHE A 67 -5.44 -4.09 -15.54
N LEU A 68 -6.15 -4.86 -16.37
CA LEU A 68 -5.97 -6.31 -16.49
C LEU A 68 -4.54 -6.67 -16.90
N ARG A 69 -3.98 -5.95 -17.88
CA ARG A 69 -2.60 -6.16 -18.34
C ARG A 69 -1.58 -5.77 -17.28
N PHE A 70 -1.85 -4.74 -16.49
CA PHE A 70 -1.05 -4.39 -15.32
C PHE A 70 -1.05 -5.53 -14.30
N LEU A 71 -2.23 -6.05 -13.91
CA LEU A 71 -2.31 -7.19 -12.99
C LEU A 71 -1.60 -8.44 -13.55
N TYR A 72 -1.76 -8.68 -14.85
CA TYR A 72 -1.08 -9.77 -15.55
C TYR A 72 0.43 -9.62 -15.42
N LEU A 73 0.98 -8.47 -15.80
CA LEU A 73 2.41 -8.16 -15.74
C LEU A 73 2.97 -8.39 -14.33
N VAL A 74 2.33 -7.82 -13.29
CA VAL A 74 2.79 -7.98 -11.91
C VAL A 74 2.75 -9.45 -11.47
N SER A 75 1.75 -10.21 -11.93
CA SER A 75 1.52 -11.59 -11.54
C SER A 75 2.42 -12.62 -12.23
N THR A 76 2.85 -12.35 -13.47
CA THR A 76 3.58 -13.31 -14.32
C THR A 76 5.06 -12.97 -14.47
N PHE A 77 5.46 -11.72 -14.26
CA PHE A 77 6.86 -11.33 -14.37
C PHE A 77 7.73 -12.03 -13.32
N ASP A 78 8.87 -12.55 -13.74
CA ASP A 78 9.84 -13.19 -12.85
C ASP A 78 10.79 -12.17 -12.22
N TRP A 79 10.35 -11.62 -11.08
CA TRP A 79 11.11 -10.66 -10.28
C TRP A 79 12.40 -11.23 -9.65
N ALA A 80 12.56 -12.56 -9.63
CA ALA A 80 13.73 -13.19 -9.03
C ALA A 80 14.91 -13.23 -9.99
N THR A 81 14.65 -13.56 -11.26
CA THR A 81 15.71 -13.82 -12.26
C THR A 81 15.92 -12.69 -13.25
N SER A 82 14.96 -11.78 -13.40
CA SER A 82 15.00 -10.74 -14.44
C SER A 82 14.75 -9.34 -13.86
N PRO A 83 15.60 -8.34 -14.18
CA PRO A 83 15.29 -6.94 -13.90
C PRO A 83 14.23 -6.42 -14.88
N PHE A 84 13.33 -5.57 -14.40
CA PHE A 84 12.27 -4.99 -15.21
C PHE A 84 12.75 -3.70 -15.86
N PHE A 85 12.79 -3.64 -17.20
CA PHE A 85 13.23 -2.45 -17.91
C PHE A 85 12.04 -1.59 -18.34
N VAL A 86 12.17 -0.27 -18.18
CA VAL A 86 11.22 0.70 -18.74
C VAL A 86 12.01 1.68 -19.60
N ASN A 87 12.06 1.40 -20.91
CA ASN A 87 12.85 2.19 -21.84
C ASN A 87 12.18 3.52 -22.21
N LEU A 88 12.29 4.49 -21.30
CA LEU A 88 11.76 5.83 -21.51
C LEU A 88 12.45 6.51 -22.70
N ASN A 89 11.66 6.91 -23.71
CA ASN A 89 12.12 7.58 -24.94
C ASN A 89 13.17 6.80 -25.76
N ASN A 90 13.26 5.48 -25.62
CA ASN A 90 14.29 4.66 -26.25
C ASN A 90 15.73 5.12 -25.91
N GLU A 91 15.93 5.68 -24.70
CA GLU A 91 17.25 6.14 -24.24
C GLU A 91 18.20 4.98 -23.90
N TYR A 92 17.69 3.77 -23.58
CA TYR A 92 18.56 2.61 -23.37
C TYR A 92 19.13 2.05 -24.66
N SER A 93 20.45 1.86 -24.66
CA SER A 93 21.15 1.08 -25.68
C SER A 93 21.14 -0.42 -25.35
N GLY A 94 21.26 -1.27 -26.39
CA GLY A 94 21.33 -2.73 -26.20
C GLY A 94 22.55 -3.20 -25.40
N ALA A 95 23.63 -2.41 -25.42
CA ALA A 95 24.83 -2.66 -24.62
C ALA A 95 24.56 -2.42 -23.12
N GLU A 96 23.92 -1.30 -22.77
CA GLU A 96 23.55 -0.99 -21.37
C GLU A 96 22.59 -2.03 -20.80
N ILE A 97 21.59 -2.46 -21.58
CA ILE A 97 20.65 -3.51 -21.15
C ILE A 97 21.39 -4.83 -20.86
N SER A 98 22.32 -5.20 -21.73
CA SER A 98 23.12 -6.42 -21.56
C SER A 98 24.03 -6.34 -20.34
N GLN A 99 24.64 -5.17 -20.10
CA GLN A 99 25.47 -4.93 -18.92
C GLN A 99 24.66 -5.02 -17.63
N ILE A 100 23.51 -4.34 -17.55
CA ILE A 100 22.64 -4.39 -16.36
C ILE A 100 22.15 -5.81 -16.10
N LYS A 101 21.84 -6.59 -17.14
CA LYS A 101 21.49 -8.01 -17.00
C LYS A 101 22.65 -8.86 -16.48
N ALA A 102 23.87 -8.59 -16.93
CA ALA A 102 25.06 -9.27 -16.42
C ALA A 102 25.28 -8.96 -14.94
N ASP A 103 25.20 -7.68 -14.55
CA ASP A 103 25.34 -7.23 -13.16
C ASP A 103 24.26 -7.82 -12.25
N PHE A 104 23.04 -7.99 -12.78
CA PHE A 104 21.91 -8.59 -12.06
C PHE A 104 22.16 -10.04 -11.60
N SER A 105 23.15 -10.73 -12.18
CA SER A 105 23.60 -12.04 -11.70
C SER A 105 24.01 -12.00 -10.22
N VAL A 106 24.51 -10.85 -9.74
CA VAL A 106 24.81 -10.61 -8.32
C VAL A 106 23.56 -10.08 -7.61
N ARG A 107 22.61 -10.99 -7.36
CA ARG A 107 21.26 -10.68 -6.87
C ARG A 107 21.22 -9.90 -5.56
N THR A 108 22.21 -10.07 -4.70
CA THR A 108 22.31 -9.43 -3.37
C THR A 108 22.45 -7.91 -3.43
N SER A 109 22.93 -7.38 -4.56
CA SER A 109 23.12 -5.94 -4.76
C SER A 109 21.84 -5.21 -5.20
N PHE A 110 20.81 -5.95 -5.62
CA PHE A 110 19.57 -5.41 -6.19
C PHE A 110 18.38 -5.58 -5.24
N PRO A 111 17.40 -4.66 -5.27
CA PRO A 111 16.17 -4.83 -4.50
C PRO A 111 15.30 -5.99 -5.02
N PRO A 112 14.40 -6.56 -4.19
CA PRO A 112 13.43 -7.58 -4.60
C PRO A 112 12.68 -7.22 -5.89
N MET A 113 12.16 -6.00 -5.95
CA MET A 113 11.50 -5.45 -7.12
C MET A 113 12.47 -4.52 -7.84
N THR A 114 13.10 -4.99 -8.92
CA THR A 114 14.09 -4.18 -9.66
C THR A 114 13.45 -3.55 -10.89
N ILE A 115 13.37 -2.22 -10.93
CA ILE A 115 12.86 -1.43 -12.06
C ILE A 115 13.98 -0.52 -12.57
N CYS A 116 14.42 -0.76 -13.80
CA CYS A 116 15.50 -0.02 -14.44
C CYS A 116 14.91 1.04 -15.38
N ILE A 117 15.27 2.31 -15.15
CA ILE A 117 14.96 3.43 -16.05
C ILE A 117 16.23 4.12 -16.56
N PRO A 118 16.27 4.64 -17.80
CA PRO A 118 17.46 5.30 -18.36
C PRO A 118 17.95 6.52 -17.57
N LEU A 119 17.05 7.12 -16.79
CA LEU A 119 17.35 8.29 -15.96
C LEU A 119 18.14 7.94 -14.70
N ASP A 120 18.12 6.67 -14.28
CA ASP A 120 18.75 6.18 -13.05
C ASP A 120 20.18 5.70 -13.33
N LYS A 121 21.03 6.58 -13.87
CA LYS A 121 22.39 6.22 -14.32
C LYS A 121 23.37 5.92 -13.18
N GLU A 122 23.19 6.58 -12.04
CA GLU A 122 24.11 6.44 -10.89
C GLU A 122 23.72 5.29 -9.97
N VAL A 123 22.42 5.07 -9.80
CA VAL A 123 21.87 4.06 -8.89
C VAL A 123 20.78 3.31 -9.61
N VAL A 124 21.06 2.06 -9.97
CA VAL A 124 20.05 1.20 -10.60
C VAL A 124 18.89 0.98 -9.63
N SER A 125 17.66 1.09 -10.14
CA SER A 125 16.44 0.84 -9.39
C SER A 125 16.24 1.76 -8.18
N PHE A 126 16.57 3.04 -8.34
CA PHE A 126 16.50 4.05 -7.28
C PHE A 126 15.14 4.04 -6.57
N TRP A 127 14.06 3.98 -7.34
CA TRP A 127 12.70 4.10 -6.83
C TRP A 127 12.19 2.91 -6.04
N THR A 128 12.79 1.72 -6.19
CA THR A 128 12.38 0.51 -5.48
C THR A 128 13.47 -0.07 -4.59
N ARG A 129 14.51 0.73 -4.32
CA ARG A 129 15.68 0.31 -3.55
C ARG A 129 15.36 -0.01 -2.09
N GLU A 130 14.59 0.85 -1.44
CA GLU A 130 14.22 0.68 -0.02
C GLU A 130 13.00 -0.24 0.15
N LYS A 131 12.02 -0.11 -0.74
CA LYS A 131 10.77 -0.87 -0.71
C LYS A 131 10.30 -1.20 -2.13
N PRO A 132 9.60 -2.32 -2.35
CA PRO A 132 9.13 -3.29 -1.37
C PRO A 132 10.20 -4.29 -0.90
N ASN A 133 10.05 -4.79 0.33
CA ASN A 133 10.77 -5.97 0.77
C ASN A 133 10.24 -7.25 0.07
N GLN A 134 10.95 -8.37 0.20
CA GLN A 134 10.57 -9.61 -0.49
C GLN A 134 9.17 -10.11 -0.09
N MET A 135 8.80 -9.97 1.19
CA MET A 135 7.49 -10.42 1.68
C MET A 135 6.35 -9.59 1.07
N MET A 136 6.53 -8.27 1.00
CA MET A 136 5.57 -7.35 0.42
C MET A 136 5.46 -7.54 -1.09
N LEU A 137 6.57 -7.83 -1.78
CA LEU A 137 6.55 -8.20 -3.19
C LEU A 137 5.78 -9.51 -3.43
N ASN A 138 6.04 -10.55 -2.63
CA ASN A 138 5.31 -11.82 -2.72
C ASN A 138 3.81 -11.62 -2.46
N ARG A 139 3.46 -10.78 -1.48
CA ARG A 139 2.07 -10.40 -1.18
C ARG A 139 1.43 -9.66 -2.36
N LEU A 140 2.13 -8.72 -2.98
CA LEU A 140 1.66 -8.02 -4.19
C LEU A 140 1.36 -9.01 -5.31
N ILE A 141 2.28 -9.93 -5.61
CA ILE A 141 2.12 -10.94 -6.67
C ILE A 141 0.92 -11.85 -6.37
N LEU A 142 0.76 -12.29 -5.12
CA LEU A 142 -0.36 -13.14 -4.71
C LEU A 142 -1.70 -12.44 -4.92
N ILE A 143 -1.83 -11.20 -4.44
CA ILE A 143 -3.06 -10.41 -4.56
C ILE A 143 -3.33 -10.07 -6.03
N ALA A 144 -2.29 -9.78 -6.83
CA ALA A 144 -2.43 -9.57 -8.27
C ALA A 144 -2.98 -10.81 -8.99
N LYS A 145 -2.45 -12.00 -8.68
CA LYS A 145 -2.94 -13.29 -9.23
C LYS A 145 -4.41 -13.53 -8.89
N GLN A 146 -4.79 -13.30 -7.63
CA GLN A 146 -6.18 -13.48 -7.18
C GLN A 146 -7.11 -12.44 -7.84
N SER A 147 -6.71 -11.17 -7.84
CA SER A 147 -7.49 -10.07 -8.44
C SER A 147 -7.69 -10.28 -9.94
N LEU A 148 -6.67 -10.76 -10.66
CA LEU A 148 -6.76 -11.06 -12.09
C LEU A 148 -7.80 -12.15 -12.37
N ARG A 149 -7.77 -13.26 -11.61
CA ARG A 149 -8.75 -14.34 -11.74
C ARG A 149 -10.16 -13.86 -11.45
N THR A 150 -10.36 -13.18 -10.32
CA THR A 150 -11.67 -12.65 -9.94
C THR A 150 -12.19 -11.65 -10.97
N LEU A 151 -11.34 -10.76 -11.51
CA LEU A 151 -11.76 -9.78 -12.51
C LEU A 151 -12.15 -10.47 -13.84
N GLN A 152 -11.41 -11.49 -14.28
CA GLN A 152 -11.74 -12.26 -15.49
C GLN A 152 -13.10 -12.98 -15.35
N GLU A 153 -13.35 -13.63 -14.22
CA GLU A 153 -14.63 -14.29 -13.92
C GLU A 153 -15.80 -13.28 -13.89
N THR A 154 -15.58 -12.15 -13.24
CA THR A 154 -16.56 -11.06 -13.10
C THR A 154 -16.92 -10.47 -14.47
N LEU A 155 -15.94 -10.27 -15.35
CA LEU A 155 -16.18 -9.72 -16.70
C LEU A 155 -16.99 -10.65 -17.62
N ILE A 156 -16.96 -11.96 -17.38
CA ILE A 156 -17.76 -12.94 -18.15
C ILE A 156 -19.22 -12.94 -17.65
N GLN A 157 -19.46 -12.63 -16.38
CA GLN A 157 -20.78 -12.67 -15.77
C GLN A 157 -21.46 -11.28 -15.82
N PRO A 158 -22.58 -11.12 -16.54
CA PRO A 158 -23.29 -9.84 -16.59
C PRO A 158 -23.92 -9.50 -15.23
N GLY A 159 -23.83 -8.23 -14.82
CA GLY A 159 -24.43 -7.72 -13.57
C GLY A 159 -23.60 -7.97 -12.31
N SER A 160 -22.39 -8.51 -12.46
CA SER A 160 -21.47 -8.75 -11.34
C SER A 160 -20.76 -7.46 -10.88
N ASP A 161 -20.41 -7.41 -9.59
CA ASP A 161 -19.79 -6.24 -8.99
C ASP A 161 -18.27 -6.18 -9.23
N LEU A 162 -17.86 -5.40 -10.24
CA LEU A 162 -16.45 -5.13 -10.54
C LEU A 162 -15.68 -4.49 -9.38
N LYS A 163 -16.36 -3.88 -8.40
CA LYS A 163 -15.70 -3.28 -7.24
C LYS A 163 -15.14 -4.31 -6.28
N LYS A 164 -15.53 -5.58 -6.39
CA LYS A 164 -15.08 -6.67 -5.51
C LYS A 164 -13.55 -6.75 -5.41
N ILE A 165 -12.83 -6.53 -6.51
CA ILE A 165 -11.35 -6.54 -6.52
C ILE A 165 -10.71 -5.35 -5.80
N PHE A 166 -11.48 -4.33 -5.45
CA PHE A 166 -11.02 -3.21 -4.62
C PHE A 166 -11.41 -3.40 -3.15
N ARG A 167 -12.10 -4.48 -2.77
CA ARG A 167 -12.45 -4.75 -1.37
C ARG A 167 -11.48 -5.77 -0.79
N SER A 168 -10.50 -5.30 -0.02
CA SER A 168 -9.57 -6.21 0.66
C SER A 168 -10.20 -6.80 1.92
N SER A 169 -9.89 -8.06 2.20
CA SER A 169 -10.18 -8.68 3.50
C SER A 169 -9.35 -8.01 4.60
N VAL A 170 -9.97 -7.79 5.75
CA VAL A 170 -9.32 -7.32 6.98
C VAL A 170 -8.92 -8.49 7.90
N GLU A 171 -9.24 -9.73 7.52
CA GLU A 171 -8.93 -10.93 8.30
C GLU A 171 -7.45 -11.13 8.67
N PRO A 172 -6.47 -10.69 7.86
CA PRO A 172 -5.06 -10.87 8.22
C PRO A 172 -4.62 -10.03 9.43
N PHE A 173 -5.36 -8.98 9.81
CA PHE A 173 -4.96 -8.07 10.89
C PHE A 173 -5.34 -8.62 12.27
N ASP A 174 -4.45 -8.44 13.25
CA ASP A 174 -4.70 -8.82 14.64
C ASP A 174 -5.70 -7.87 15.30
N VAL A 175 -5.60 -6.58 14.96
CA VAL A 175 -6.51 -5.54 15.45
C VAL A 175 -6.97 -4.67 14.29
N VAL A 176 -8.25 -4.30 14.30
CA VAL A 176 -8.89 -3.48 13.27
C VAL A 176 -9.55 -2.28 13.95
N ILE A 177 -9.03 -1.09 13.67
CA ILE A 177 -9.56 0.18 14.19
C ILE A 177 -10.54 0.73 13.16
N HIS A 178 -11.81 0.85 13.54
CA HIS A 178 -12.83 1.48 12.73
C HIS A 178 -12.93 2.97 13.06
N LEU A 179 -12.90 3.80 12.02
CA LEU A 179 -12.93 5.26 12.13
C LEU A 179 -14.34 5.79 11.84
N LYS A 180 -14.69 6.91 12.48
CA LYS A 180 -15.96 7.58 12.26
C LYS A 180 -16.05 8.14 10.84
N HIS A 181 -17.17 7.86 10.20
CA HIS A 181 -17.50 8.26 8.83
C HIS A 181 -17.65 9.79 8.63
N ASP A 182 -17.70 10.60 9.69
CA ASP A 182 -17.77 12.07 9.60
C ASP A 182 -16.41 12.76 9.47
N GLN A 183 -15.30 12.04 9.72
CA GLN A 183 -13.94 12.60 9.71
C GLN A 183 -13.15 12.25 8.43
N GLU A 184 -13.87 11.97 7.33
CA GLU A 184 -13.25 11.59 6.07
C GLU A 184 -12.68 12.81 5.34
N ALA A 185 -11.36 12.83 5.16
CA ALA A 185 -10.66 13.89 4.44
C ALA A 185 -11.03 13.97 2.95
N SER A 186 -11.61 12.91 2.38
CA SER A 186 -11.89 12.79 0.94
C SER A 186 -13.29 12.19 0.67
N PRO A 187 -14.38 12.95 0.93
CA PRO A 187 -15.73 12.50 0.68
C PRO A 187 -15.90 12.08 -0.79
N GLY A 188 -16.43 10.87 -1.01
CA GLY A 188 -16.71 10.33 -2.35
C GLY A 188 -15.56 9.55 -3.02
N GLN A 189 -14.42 9.38 -2.36
CA GLN A 189 -13.33 8.52 -2.86
C GLN A 189 -13.40 7.06 -2.38
N ALA A 190 -14.26 6.78 -1.39
CA ALA A 190 -14.55 5.42 -0.92
C ALA A 190 -15.18 4.57 -2.04
N ILE A 191 -14.78 3.29 -2.12
CA ILE A 191 -15.27 2.36 -3.16
C ILE A 191 -16.79 2.15 -3.04
N ASP A 192 -17.27 2.05 -1.80
CA ASP A 192 -18.67 1.83 -1.44
C ASP A 192 -19.28 3.06 -0.77
N SER A 193 -19.17 4.22 -1.44
CA SER A 193 -19.82 5.44 -0.95
C SER A 193 -21.34 5.26 -0.94
N ILE A 194 -21.93 5.19 0.26
CA ILE A 194 -23.39 5.15 0.45
C ILE A 194 -23.90 6.59 0.35
N GLY A 195 -24.45 6.94 -0.80
CA GLY A 195 -25.14 8.21 -1.03
C GLY A 195 -24.23 9.42 -1.27
N ARG A 196 -24.80 10.43 -1.92
CA ARG A 196 -24.21 11.77 -1.97
C ARG A 196 -24.22 12.29 -0.53
N ARG A 197 -23.06 12.40 0.12
CA ARG A 197 -23.03 13.22 1.33
C ARG A 197 -23.33 14.66 0.93
N ASN A 198 -24.24 15.27 1.68
CA ASN A 198 -24.26 16.70 1.81
C ASN A 198 -22.85 17.09 2.26
N TYR A 199 -22.16 17.90 1.46
CA TYR A 199 -20.98 18.59 1.93
C TYR A 199 -21.29 19.16 3.32
N PRO A 200 -20.35 19.12 4.28
CA PRO A 200 -20.59 19.68 5.60
C PRO A 200 -21.18 21.08 5.43
N ALA A 201 -22.04 21.49 6.39
CA ALA A 201 -22.78 22.77 6.45
C ALA A 201 -21.90 24.06 6.35
N PHE A 202 -20.64 23.86 6.03
CA PHE A 202 -19.60 24.79 5.71
C PHE A 202 -19.85 25.63 4.45
N LEU A 203 -20.53 25.06 3.44
CA LEU A 203 -21.00 25.86 2.30
C LEU A 203 -22.24 26.71 2.65
N SER A 204 -22.87 26.46 3.81
CA SER A 204 -24.07 27.18 4.25
C SER A 204 -23.74 28.53 4.88
N ASN A 205 -22.53 28.71 5.43
CA ASN A 205 -22.06 29.96 6.04
C ASN A 205 -20.73 30.41 5.37
N PRO A 206 -20.71 31.51 4.61
CA PRO A 206 -19.51 31.99 3.92
C PRO A 206 -18.39 32.49 4.87
N SER A 207 -18.68 32.64 6.16
CA SER A 207 -17.73 33.02 7.21
C SER A 207 -16.95 31.85 7.80
N ASN A 208 -17.42 30.62 7.60
CA ASN A 208 -16.67 29.43 7.93
C ASN A 208 -15.70 29.20 6.77
N LEU A 209 -14.37 29.15 7.03
CA LEU A 209 -13.32 28.83 6.04
C LEU A 209 -12.86 27.38 6.17
N PRO A 210 -12.96 26.55 5.10
CA PRO A 210 -12.75 25.12 5.25
C PRO A 210 -11.30 24.92 5.64
N ILE A 211 -11.04 24.03 6.59
CA ILE A 211 -9.67 23.72 6.95
C ILE A 211 -9.07 22.94 5.78
N ILE A 212 -8.33 23.64 4.94
CA ILE A 212 -7.64 23.09 3.78
C ILE A 212 -6.53 22.17 4.29
N ASP A 213 -6.32 21.04 3.62
CA ASP A 213 -5.24 20.06 3.90
C ASP A 213 -5.27 19.38 5.27
N TYR A 214 -6.33 19.55 6.07
CA TYR A 214 -6.49 18.77 7.30
C TYR A 214 -6.98 17.36 6.98
N GLN A 215 -6.08 16.37 7.12
CA GLN A 215 -6.37 14.96 6.90
C GLN A 215 -6.29 14.18 8.22
N PRO A 216 -7.39 14.11 9.02
CA PRO A 216 -7.39 13.55 10.38
C PRO A 216 -6.80 12.14 10.44
N LYS A 217 -7.16 11.27 9.49
CA LYS A 217 -6.67 9.90 9.42
C LYS A 217 -5.15 9.83 9.25
N GLN A 218 -4.57 10.69 8.41
CA GLN A 218 -3.12 10.66 8.16
C GLN A 218 -2.34 11.15 9.38
N LEU A 219 -2.85 12.18 10.07
CA LEU A 219 -2.29 12.66 11.32
C LEU A 219 -2.37 11.58 12.41
N PHE A 220 -3.55 10.96 12.58
CA PHE A 220 -3.72 9.87 13.53
C PHE A 220 -2.82 8.65 13.21
N MET A 221 -2.69 8.29 11.93
CA MET A 221 -1.77 7.24 11.48
C MET A 221 -0.31 7.58 11.79
N LYS A 222 0.08 8.85 11.68
CA LYS A 222 1.41 9.32 12.05
C LYS A 222 1.63 9.17 13.56
N ASP A 223 0.70 9.64 14.37
CA ASP A 223 0.79 9.55 15.84
C ASP A 223 0.85 8.10 16.33
N LEU A 224 0.06 7.21 15.71
CA LEU A 224 0.12 5.76 15.99
C LEU A 224 1.49 5.15 15.64
N ARG A 225 2.07 5.52 14.50
CA ARG A 225 3.38 5.03 14.07
C ARG A 225 4.51 5.55 14.95
N GLU A 226 4.45 6.80 15.38
CA GLU A 226 5.44 7.41 16.27
C GLU A 226 5.38 6.78 17.68
N THR A 227 4.17 6.55 18.20
CA THR A 227 3.98 6.04 19.57
C THR A 227 4.15 4.51 19.64
N PHE A 228 3.51 3.78 18.75
CA PHE A 228 3.37 2.31 18.83
C PHE A 228 4.10 1.57 17.70
N GLY A 229 4.84 2.26 16.82
CA GLY A 229 5.51 1.62 15.67
C GLY A 229 6.58 0.60 16.05
N HIS A 230 7.07 0.63 17.30
CA HIS A 230 7.97 -0.36 17.88
C HIS A 230 7.24 -1.66 18.29
N LEU A 231 5.92 -1.61 18.51
CA LEU A 231 5.09 -2.75 18.92
C LEU A 231 4.32 -3.34 17.73
N ALA A 232 3.77 -2.49 16.88
CA ALA A 232 2.86 -2.88 15.81
C ALA A 232 3.17 -2.19 14.48
N LEU A 233 2.64 -2.78 13.40
CA LEU A 233 2.61 -2.23 12.06
C LEU A 233 1.20 -1.74 11.75
N PHE A 234 1.10 -0.54 11.20
CA PHE A 234 -0.18 0.13 10.92
C PHE A 234 -0.37 0.32 9.43
N TYR A 235 -1.52 -0.14 8.94
CA TYR A 235 -1.89 -0.18 7.54
C TYR A 235 -3.24 0.51 7.32
N SER A 236 -3.32 1.37 6.31
CA SER A 236 -4.57 2.02 5.93
C SER A 236 -4.67 2.14 4.42
N ASP A 237 -5.88 2.13 3.89
CA ASP A 237 -6.13 2.58 2.53
C ASP A 237 -6.01 4.12 2.51
N GLU A 238 -5.17 4.69 1.64
CA GLU A 238 -4.99 6.13 1.48
C GLU A 238 -6.32 6.85 1.17
N TYR A 239 -7.16 6.26 0.31
CA TYR A 239 -8.38 6.89 -0.22
C TYR A 239 -9.65 6.45 0.49
N SER A 240 -9.64 5.32 1.20
CA SER A 240 -10.75 4.93 2.08
C SER A 240 -10.44 5.31 3.52
N SER A 241 -11.42 5.85 4.21
CA SER A 241 -11.27 6.41 5.56
C SER A 241 -11.92 5.56 6.65
N SER A 242 -12.36 4.35 6.32
CA SER A 242 -13.17 3.56 7.25
C SER A 242 -12.37 2.75 8.26
N VAL A 243 -11.16 2.29 7.90
CA VAL A 243 -10.45 1.26 8.67
C VAL A 243 -8.94 1.46 8.67
N ILE A 244 -8.32 1.22 9.83
CA ILE A 244 -6.88 1.01 10.00
C ILE A 244 -6.66 -0.43 10.48
N GLY A 245 -5.86 -1.20 9.75
CA GLY A 245 -5.41 -2.53 10.14
C GLY A 245 -4.12 -2.47 10.93
N VAL A 246 -4.03 -3.30 11.98
CA VAL A 246 -2.88 -3.37 12.89
C VAL A 246 -2.37 -4.81 12.95
N LEU A 247 -1.06 -4.97 12.80
CA LEU A 247 -0.36 -6.25 12.95
C LEU A 247 0.67 -6.13 14.07
N TRP A 248 0.66 -7.08 15.01
CA TRP A 248 1.69 -7.14 16.04
C TRP A 248 3.03 -7.58 15.46
N ARG A 249 4.13 -6.97 15.90
CA ARG A 249 5.46 -7.44 15.50
C ARG A 249 5.74 -8.77 16.23
N PRO A 250 6.27 -9.80 15.56
CA PRO A 250 6.45 -11.13 16.18
C PRO A 250 7.32 -11.13 17.45
N ASN A 251 8.23 -10.16 17.58
CA ASN A 251 9.18 -10.08 18.68
C ASN A 251 8.56 -9.53 19.98
N ILE A 252 7.34 -8.99 19.96
CA ILE A 252 6.75 -8.37 21.17
C ILE A 252 6.29 -9.40 22.19
N PHE A 253 5.88 -10.60 21.75
CA PHE A 253 5.39 -11.65 22.64
C PHE A 253 6.51 -12.46 23.29
N LYS A 254 7.78 -12.23 22.90
CA LYS A 254 8.91 -12.89 23.53
C LYS A 254 9.17 -12.28 24.89
N PRO A 255 9.21 -13.06 25.98
CA PRO A 255 9.50 -12.55 27.31
C PRO A 255 10.85 -11.83 27.32
N GLN A 256 10.88 -10.58 27.77
CA GLN A 256 12.12 -9.80 27.89
C GLN A 256 12.44 -9.55 29.36
N GLY A 257 13.72 -9.59 29.71
CA GLY A 257 14.17 -9.19 31.05
C GLY A 257 13.83 -7.73 31.32
N PHE A 258 13.40 -7.44 32.54
CA PHE A 258 13.00 -6.11 32.98
C PHE A 258 14.01 -5.01 32.60
N LYS A 259 13.58 -4.02 31.82
CA LYS A 259 14.31 -2.78 31.56
C LYS A 259 13.38 -1.60 31.74
N VAL A 260 13.85 -0.54 32.40
CA VAL A 260 13.06 0.69 32.65
C VAL A 260 12.56 1.33 31.35
N SER A 261 13.31 1.21 30.25
CA SER A 261 12.90 1.69 28.93
C SER A 261 11.75 0.90 28.29
N LEU A 262 11.40 -0.28 28.82
CA LEU A 262 10.37 -1.18 28.28
C LEU A 262 9.07 -1.16 29.10
N VAL A 263 8.99 -0.33 30.15
CA VAL A 263 7.84 -0.30 31.06
C VAL A 263 6.55 0.17 30.38
N ASN A 264 6.65 0.99 29.33
CA ASN A 264 5.48 1.51 28.61
C ASN A 264 4.79 0.39 27.82
N GLY A 265 3.57 0.03 28.25
CA GLY A 265 2.73 -0.96 27.59
C GLY A 265 3.11 -2.42 27.87
N GLN A 266 3.89 -2.71 28.93
CA GLN A 266 4.23 -4.07 29.36
C GLN A 266 3.71 -4.36 30.78
N CYS A 267 3.29 -5.61 31.02
CA CYS A 267 2.98 -6.17 32.33
C CYS A 267 3.98 -7.28 32.70
N LEU A 268 4.08 -7.58 34.00
CA LEU A 268 4.87 -8.71 34.48
C LEU A 268 4.15 -10.01 34.15
N LEU A 269 4.91 -11.02 33.74
CA LEU A 269 4.43 -12.38 33.55
C LEU A 269 4.15 -12.98 34.94
N GLU A 270 2.87 -13.10 35.32
CA GLU A 270 2.50 -13.67 36.62
C GLU A 270 2.59 -15.21 36.61
N GLU A 271 3.21 -15.74 37.67
CA GLU A 271 3.24 -17.14 38.12
C GLU A 271 4.05 -18.17 37.29
N SER A 272 5.38 -18.22 37.48
CA SER A 272 6.17 -19.49 37.65
C SER A 272 7.69 -19.36 37.49
N SER A 273 8.21 -18.26 36.95
CA SER A 273 9.65 -18.11 36.66
C SER A 273 10.32 -17.15 37.65
N LYS A 274 11.50 -17.51 38.17
CA LYS A 274 12.29 -16.75 39.15
C LYS A 274 12.86 -15.41 38.61
N GLU A 275 12.41 -14.95 37.45
CA GLU A 275 12.92 -13.76 36.77
C GLU A 275 11.76 -12.84 36.38
N ASN A 276 11.88 -11.55 36.67
CA ASN A 276 10.94 -10.50 36.25
C ASN A 276 10.95 -10.37 34.72
N GLN A 277 10.16 -11.20 34.05
CA GLN A 277 9.96 -11.14 32.62
C GLN A 277 8.74 -10.27 32.31
N LEU A 278 8.89 -9.39 31.31
CA LEU A 278 7.85 -8.48 30.85
C LEU A 278 7.21 -8.98 29.55
N VAL A 279 5.89 -8.82 29.44
CA VAL A 279 5.05 -9.15 28.27
C VAL A 279 4.19 -7.92 27.94
N PRO A 280 3.90 -7.61 26.67
CA PRO A 280 3.04 -6.48 26.33
C PRO A 280 1.62 -6.65 26.90
N ASN A 281 1.14 -5.62 27.59
CA ASN A 281 -0.25 -5.51 28.02
C ASN A 281 -1.10 -5.02 26.83
N ILE A 282 -1.57 -5.97 26.03
CA ILE A 282 -2.31 -5.69 24.79
C ILE A 282 -3.59 -4.89 25.05
N GLU A 283 -4.28 -5.15 26.16
CA GLU A 283 -5.50 -4.44 26.52
C GLU A 283 -5.24 -2.96 26.80
N ALA A 284 -4.21 -2.65 27.61
CA ALA A 284 -3.81 -1.28 27.89
C ALA A 284 -3.35 -0.54 26.62
N ILE A 285 -2.57 -1.21 25.76
CA ILE A 285 -2.13 -0.62 24.49
C ILE A 285 -3.33 -0.27 23.60
N ILE A 286 -4.34 -1.14 23.53
CA ILE A 286 -5.56 -0.88 22.73
C ILE A 286 -6.36 0.28 23.33
N GLU A 287 -6.44 0.37 24.66
CA GLU A 287 -7.07 1.50 25.33
C GLU A 287 -6.33 2.81 25.03
N ASP A 288 -5.00 2.81 25.09
CA ASP A 288 -4.19 3.98 24.74
C ASP A 288 -4.40 4.39 23.27
N MET A 289 -4.48 3.43 22.34
CA MET A 289 -4.82 3.71 20.93
C MET A 289 -6.20 4.37 20.80
N LYS A 290 -7.17 3.95 21.62
CA LYS A 290 -8.52 4.53 21.64
C LYS A 290 -8.53 5.93 22.24
N ILE A 291 -7.75 6.18 23.30
CA ILE A 291 -7.58 7.49 23.92
C ILE A 291 -6.90 8.46 22.95
N LEU A 292 -5.81 8.03 22.30
CA LEU A 292 -5.12 8.82 21.28
C LEU A 292 -6.04 9.17 20.11
N GLY A 293 -6.88 8.21 19.72
CA GLY A 293 -7.87 8.37 18.65
C GLY A 293 -9.20 8.98 19.10
N ASN A 294 -9.26 9.64 20.27
CA ASN A 294 -10.51 10.21 20.75
C ASN A 294 -11.09 11.23 19.74
N GLY A 295 -12.37 11.09 19.42
CA GLY A 295 -13.04 11.91 18.40
C GLY A 295 -13.00 11.33 16.98
N ILE A 296 -11.96 10.57 16.59
CA ILE A 296 -11.85 9.94 15.25
C ILE A 296 -12.19 8.44 15.25
N VAL A 297 -11.86 7.71 16.31
CA VAL A 297 -12.12 6.27 16.41
C VAL A 297 -13.59 6.03 16.78
N GLU A 298 -14.24 5.11 16.07
CA GLU A 298 -15.59 4.64 16.38
C GLU A 298 -15.52 3.44 17.34
N HIS A 299 -14.81 2.39 16.93
CA HIS A 299 -14.57 1.21 17.76
C HIS A 299 -13.32 0.44 17.29
N ILE A 300 -12.77 -0.42 18.15
CA ILE A 300 -11.63 -1.27 17.85
C ILE A 300 -12.05 -2.73 17.99
N LYS A 301 -11.79 -3.54 16.97
CA LYS A 301 -12.01 -4.99 16.99
C LYS A 301 -10.69 -5.71 17.15
N VAL A 302 -10.62 -6.60 18.12
CA VAL A 302 -9.45 -7.44 18.39
C VAL A 302 -9.77 -8.86 17.95
N LYS A 303 -8.86 -9.47 17.20
CA LYS A 303 -8.97 -10.88 16.84
C LYS A 303 -8.36 -11.72 17.95
N THR A 304 -9.20 -12.50 18.64
CA THR A 304 -8.84 -13.26 19.85
C THR A 304 -7.83 -14.41 19.59
N THR A 305 -7.49 -14.72 18.34
CA THR A 305 -6.84 -15.99 17.99
C THR A 305 -5.31 -16.02 18.13
N SER A 306 -4.63 -14.87 18.26
CA SER A 306 -3.14 -14.81 18.27
C SER A 306 -2.52 -14.68 19.66
N LEU A 307 -3.31 -14.60 20.75
CA LEU A 307 -2.81 -14.24 22.09
C LEU A 307 -2.36 -15.44 22.96
N LEU A 308 -2.51 -16.69 22.50
CA LEU A 308 -2.34 -17.88 23.35
C LEU A 308 -1.63 -19.09 22.71
N THR A 309 -0.73 -18.90 21.73
CA THR A 309 0.16 -19.99 21.28
C THR A 309 1.58 -19.54 21.08
#